data_AF-A0A2W5XFK2-F1
#
_entry.id   AF-A0A2W5XFK2-F1
#
_cell.length_a   1.000
_cell.length_b   1.000
_cell.length_c   1.000
_cell.angle_alpha   90.00
_cell.angle_beta   90.00
_cell.angle_gamma   90.00
#
_symmetry.space_group_name_H-M   'P 1'
#
loop_
_entity.id
_entity.type
_entity.pdbx_description
1 polymer ?
#
loop_
_entity_poly.entity_id
_entity_poly.type
_entity_poly.pdbx_seq_one_letter_code
_entity_poly.pdbx_strand_id
1 'polypeptide(L)'
;MNLKALLVAAALGTTAIAGVAGAQTVTLPNGTTVNAPVAQTANPNYRLRGERGSSRNIAGVRHRLERLIDELQRDRRDYGGHREQAIDLMGQARNQLLQAEEYDRSHPNQ
;
A
#
# COMPACT_ATOMS: atom_id res chain seq x y z
N MET A 1 27.02 -8.15 -44.05
CA MET A 1 25.65 -7.56 -44.01
C MET A 1 25.11 -7.73 -42.62
N ASN A 2 24.75 -6.62 -42.00
CA ASN A 2 24.36 -6.47 -40.61
C ASN A 2 22.90 -6.87 -40.40
N LEU A 3 22.61 -7.65 -39.36
CA LEU A 3 21.31 -7.65 -38.71
C LEU A 3 21.51 -7.48 -37.21
N LYS A 4 21.30 -6.23 -36.77
CA LYS A 4 21.14 -5.82 -35.39
C LYS A 4 19.92 -6.53 -34.80
N ALA A 5 20.08 -7.26 -33.71
CA ALA A 5 18.98 -7.58 -32.79
C ALA A 5 19.55 -7.73 -31.38
N LEU A 6 19.81 -6.58 -30.76
CA LEU A 6 19.95 -6.46 -29.31
C LEU A 6 18.57 -6.71 -28.70
N LEU A 7 18.32 -7.91 -28.19
CA LEU A 7 17.15 -8.20 -27.34
C LEU A 7 17.61 -8.08 -25.88
N VAL A 8 17.41 -6.90 -25.30
CA VAL A 8 17.46 -6.69 -23.85
C VAL A 8 16.16 -7.28 -23.28
N ALA A 9 16.26 -8.43 -22.61
CA ALA A 9 15.13 -8.99 -21.87
C ALA A 9 14.84 -8.09 -20.66
N ALA A 10 13.79 -7.28 -20.75
CA ALA A 10 13.23 -6.59 -19.60
C ALA A 10 12.65 -7.64 -18.64
N ALA A 11 13.22 -7.73 -17.43
CA ALA A 11 12.62 -8.47 -16.32
C ALA A 11 11.29 -7.79 -15.96
N LEU A 12 10.19 -8.29 -16.51
CA LEU A 12 8.86 -7.82 -16.13
C LEU A 12 8.45 -8.46 -14.81
N GLY A 13 8.08 -7.56 -13.89
CA GLY A 13 7.77 -7.84 -12.51
C GLY A 13 6.64 -8.84 -12.29
N THR A 14 6.79 -9.50 -11.15
CA THR A 14 5.88 -10.43 -10.50
C THR A 14 4.43 -9.94 -10.49
N THR A 15 3.53 -10.76 -11.04
CA THR A 15 2.09 -10.70 -10.74
C THR A 15 1.60 -12.09 -10.34
N ALA A 16 1.24 -12.21 -9.06
CA ALA A 16 0.30 -13.15 -8.43
C ALA A 16 0.77 -13.43 -6.98
N ILE A 17 0.32 -12.62 -6.02
CA ILE A 17 0.35 -12.98 -4.60
C ILE A 17 -0.85 -13.90 -4.32
N ALA A 18 -0.73 -15.15 -4.73
CA ALA A 18 -1.41 -16.26 -4.08
C ALA A 18 -0.37 -16.93 -3.17
N GLY A 19 -0.64 -16.99 -1.87
CA GLY A 19 0.26 -17.55 -0.88
C GLY A 19 0.55 -19.03 -1.16
N VAL A 20 1.60 -19.30 -1.93
CA VAL A 20 2.27 -20.59 -1.98
C VAL A 20 3.61 -20.38 -1.27
N ALA A 21 3.82 -21.12 -0.18
CA ALA A 21 5.14 -21.29 0.41
C ALA A 21 6.03 -22.00 -0.61
N GLY A 22 6.61 -21.23 -1.54
CA GLY A 22 7.52 -21.70 -2.57
C GLY A 22 8.95 -21.42 -2.13
N ALA A 23 9.76 -22.47 -2.09
CA ALA A 23 11.21 -22.36 -2.08
C ALA A 23 11.66 -21.43 -3.22
N GLN A 24 12.17 -20.24 -2.89
CA GLN A 24 12.77 -19.36 -3.90
C GLN A 24 14.21 -19.82 -4.14
N THR A 25 14.45 -20.50 -5.25
CA THR A 25 15.81 -20.84 -5.69
C THR A 25 16.45 -19.60 -6.29
N VAL A 26 17.42 -19.01 -5.58
CA VAL A 26 18.21 -17.90 -6.12
C VAL A 26 19.35 -18.51 -6.94
N THR A 27 19.39 -18.21 -8.24
CA THR A 27 20.47 -18.65 -9.14
C THR A 27 21.50 -17.53 -9.25
N LEU A 28 22.70 -17.77 -8.72
CA LEU A 28 23.80 -16.80 -8.84
C LEU A 28 24.43 -16.87 -10.25
N PRO A 29 25.10 -15.80 -10.73
CA PRO A 29 25.70 -15.74 -12.07
C PRO A 29 26.74 -16.82 -12.37
N ASN A 30 27.26 -17.49 -11.34
CA ASN A 30 28.19 -18.62 -11.48
C ASN A 30 27.46 -19.95 -11.80
N GLY A 31 26.14 -20.00 -11.71
CA GLY A 31 25.32 -21.20 -11.91
C GLY A 31 24.97 -21.93 -10.62
N THR A 32 25.36 -21.43 -9.44
CA THR A 32 24.94 -22.04 -8.17
C THR A 32 23.49 -21.67 -7.83
N THR A 33 22.63 -22.67 -7.66
CA THR A 33 21.28 -22.49 -7.11
C THR A 33 21.30 -22.68 -5.60
N VAL A 34 20.97 -21.63 -4.84
CA VAL A 34 20.76 -21.72 -3.38
C VAL A 34 19.26 -21.86 -3.11
N ASN A 35 18.88 -22.98 -2.48
CA ASN A 35 17.56 -23.18 -1.92
C ASN A 35 17.57 -22.71 -0.47
N ALA A 36 17.29 -21.42 -0.25
CA ALA A 36 17.18 -20.87 1.09
C ALA A 36 15.72 -20.91 1.53
N PRO A 37 15.36 -21.54 2.67
CA PRO A 37 14.05 -21.32 3.27
C PRO A 37 13.98 -19.86 3.70
N VAL A 38 13.36 -19.02 2.88
CA VAL A 38 12.99 -17.66 3.27
C VAL A 38 11.85 -17.77 4.28
N ALA A 39 12.20 -17.97 5.55
CA ALA A 39 11.30 -17.67 6.64
C ALA A 39 11.06 -16.16 6.63
N GLN A 40 10.02 -15.71 5.92
CA GLN A 40 9.45 -14.40 6.14
C GLN A 40 8.92 -14.40 7.57
N THR A 41 9.74 -13.93 8.51
CA THR A 41 9.30 -13.58 9.85
C THR A 41 8.37 -12.38 9.71
N ALA A 42 7.10 -12.65 9.44
CA ALA A 42 6.04 -11.66 9.57
C ALA A 42 6.20 -11.02 10.94
N ASN A 43 6.48 -9.71 10.97
CA ASN A 43 6.75 -8.98 12.20
C ASN A 43 5.58 -9.23 13.17
N PRO A 44 5.81 -9.91 14.31
CA PRO A 44 4.73 -10.33 15.22
C PRO A 44 4.03 -9.13 15.88
N ASN A 45 4.54 -7.91 15.70
CA ASN A 45 3.92 -6.68 16.17
C ASN A 45 2.70 -6.23 15.34
N TYR A 46 2.50 -6.77 14.14
CA TYR A 46 1.25 -6.60 13.41
C TYR A 46 0.30 -7.75 13.73
N ARG A 47 -0.11 -7.84 15.00
CA ARG A 47 -1.34 -8.58 15.31
C ARG A 47 -2.45 -7.92 14.51
N LEU A 48 -2.88 -8.57 13.44
CA LEU A 48 -3.96 -8.11 12.58
C LEU A 48 -5.14 -7.78 13.50
N ARG A 49 -5.50 -6.51 13.51
CA ARG A 49 -6.56 -6.00 14.37
C ARG A 49 -7.86 -6.65 13.89
N GLY A 50 -8.58 -7.32 14.79
CA GLY A 50 -9.90 -7.85 14.45
C GLY A 50 -10.82 -6.76 13.90
N GLU A 51 -11.82 -7.13 13.09
CA GLU A 51 -12.71 -6.24 12.33
C GLU A 51 -13.17 -5.01 13.14
N ARG A 52 -13.74 -5.23 14.34
CA ARG A 52 -14.20 -4.14 15.24
C ARG A 52 -13.12 -3.13 15.61
N GLY A 53 -11.87 -3.56 15.67
CA GLY A 53 -10.76 -2.66 15.88
C GLY A 53 -10.37 -1.96 14.58
N SER A 54 -10.39 -2.66 13.45
CA SER A 54 -10.11 -2.08 12.13
C SER A 54 -11.08 -0.95 11.81
N SER A 55 -12.39 -1.15 11.99
CA SER A 55 -13.41 -0.11 11.80
C SER A 55 -13.19 1.10 12.72
N ARG A 56 -12.85 0.86 13.99
CA ARG A 56 -12.49 1.95 14.93
C ARG A 56 -11.25 2.72 14.48
N ASN A 57 -10.27 2.02 13.90
CA ASN A 57 -9.08 2.66 13.36
C ASN A 57 -9.41 3.52 12.14
N ILE A 58 -10.22 3.02 11.21
CA ILE A 58 -10.69 3.78 10.03
C ILE A 58 -11.36 5.09 10.46
N ALA A 59 -12.32 5.03 11.40
CA ALA A 59 -12.97 6.24 11.92
C ALA A 59 -11.97 7.20 12.59
N GLY A 60 -11.02 6.66 13.37
CA GLY A 60 -9.97 7.46 14.01
C GLY A 60 -8.96 8.09 13.05
N VAL A 61 -8.72 7.49 11.89
CA VAL A 61 -7.89 8.06 10.82
C VAL A 61 -8.68 9.13 10.07
N ARG A 62 -9.95 8.89 9.75
CA ARG A 62 -10.83 9.87 9.11
C ARG A 62 -10.90 11.18 9.91
N HIS A 63 -11.14 11.09 11.21
CA HIS A 63 -11.17 12.26 12.09
C HIS A 63 -9.82 12.98 12.20
N ARG A 64 -8.70 12.27 12.04
CA ARG A 64 -7.38 12.91 11.97
C ARG A 64 -7.21 13.69 10.67
N LEU A 65 -7.65 13.16 9.54
CA LEU A 65 -7.63 13.89 8.27
C LEU A 65 -8.48 15.16 8.33
N GLU A 66 -9.68 15.10 8.91
CA GLU A 66 -10.55 16.28 9.09
C GLU A 66 -9.82 17.41 9.83
N ARG A 67 -9.14 17.09 10.93
CA ARG A 67 -8.36 18.10 11.68
C ARG A 67 -7.17 18.66 10.88
N LEU A 68 -6.48 17.81 10.11
CA LEU A 68 -5.35 18.26 9.28
C LEU A 68 -5.83 19.17 8.14
N ILE A 69 -6.98 18.87 7.54
CA ILE A 69 -7.60 19.73 6.54
C ILE A 69 -7.94 21.09 7.16
N ASP A 70 -8.58 21.11 8.33
CA ASP A 70 -8.93 22.35 9.03
C ASP A 70 -7.68 23.19 9.38
N GLU A 71 -6.58 22.53 9.74
CA GLU A 71 -5.31 23.18 10.06
C GLU A 71 -4.69 23.83 8.81
N LEU A 72 -4.56 23.07 7.71
CA LEU A 72 -4.01 23.60 6.46
C LEU A 72 -4.89 24.68 5.83
N GLN A 73 -6.21 24.60 6.00
CA GLN A 73 -7.12 25.64 5.49
C GLN A 73 -6.93 26.99 6.21
N ARG A 74 -6.43 27.00 7.45
CA ARG A 74 -6.13 28.23 8.20
C ARG A 74 -4.83 28.89 7.74
N ASP A 75 -3.92 28.13 7.15
CA ASP A 75 -2.65 28.65 6.67
C ASP A 75 -2.83 29.52 5.42
N ARG A 76 -2.26 30.72 5.44
CA ARG A 76 -2.38 31.67 4.32
C ARG A 76 -1.39 31.40 3.17
N ARG A 77 -0.28 30.71 3.46
CA ARG A 77 0.80 30.49 2.50
C ARG A 77 0.60 29.16 1.82
N ASP A 78 0.55 29.18 0.49
CA ASP A 78 0.23 27.98 -0.29
C ASP A 78 1.46 27.15 -0.72
N TYR A 79 2.66 27.59 -0.35
CA TYR A 79 3.94 26.91 -0.64
C TYR A 79 4.09 26.46 -2.10
N GLY A 80 3.57 27.25 -3.05
CA GLY A 80 3.64 26.94 -4.49
C GLY A 80 2.58 25.94 -4.99
N GLY A 81 1.40 25.88 -4.38
CA GLY A 81 0.32 24.95 -4.76
C GLY A 81 0.23 23.71 -3.88
N HIS A 82 1.27 23.41 -3.10
CA HIS A 82 1.36 22.15 -2.37
C HIS A 82 0.37 22.05 -1.21
N ARG A 83 0.03 23.16 -0.57
CA ARG A 83 -0.95 23.15 0.52
C ARG A 83 -2.34 22.85 -0.02
N GLU A 84 -2.77 23.54 -1.08
CA GLU A 84 -4.04 23.26 -1.76
C GLU A 84 -4.09 21.80 -2.27
N GLN A 85 -3.04 21.33 -2.94
CA GLN A 85 -2.96 19.94 -3.41
C GLN A 85 -3.06 18.93 -2.26
N ALA A 86 -2.42 19.20 -1.11
CA ALA A 86 -2.50 18.34 0.06
C ALA A 86 -3.93 18.31 0.64
N ILE A 87 -4.62 19.46 0.69
CA ILE A 87 -6.01 19.54 1.14
C ILE A 87 -6.92 18.69 0.23
N ASP A 88 -6.74 18.79 -1.09
CA ASP A 88 -7.53 18.01 -2.05
C ASP A 88 -7.32 16.50 -1.90
N LEU A 89 -6.07 16.07 -1.81
CA LEU A 89 -5.73 14.65 -1.62
C LEU A 89 -6.25 14.12 -0.30
N MET A 90 -6.16 14.90 0.79
CA MET A 90 -6.73 14.52 2.08
C MET A 90 -8.27 14.47 2.02
N GLY A 91 -8.92 15.35 1.26
CA GLY A 91 -10.35 15.30 1.00
C GLY A 91 -10.77 14.03 0.26
N GLN A 92 -10.02 13.63 -0.76
CA GLN A 92 -10.23 12.36 -1.48
C GLN A 92 -10.05 11.16 -0.54
N ALA A 93 -8.98 11.14 0.26
CA ALA A 93 -8.73 10.09 1.24
C ALA A 93 -9.85 10.00 2.29
N ARG A 94 -10.35 11.14 2.78
CA ARG A 94 -11.50 11.20 3.68
C ARG A 94 -12.74 10.55 3.06
N ASN A 95 -13.02 10.83 1.78
CA ASN A 95 -14.17 10.24 1.08
C ASN A 95 -14.04 8.71 0.93
N GLN A 96 -12.82 8.21 0.66
CA GLN A 96 -12.56 6.76 0.62
C GLN A 96 -12.80 6.10 1.98
N LEU A 97 -12.39 6.74 3.08
CA LEU A 97 -12.65 6.21 4.42
C LEU A 97 -14.14 6.23 4.78
N LEU A 98 -14.90 7.23 4.32
CA LEU A 98 -16.36 7.25 4.48
C LEU A 98 -17.01 6.08 3.75
N GLN A 99 -16.60 5.81 2.50
CA GLN A 99 -17.08 4.67 1.73
C GLN A 99 -16.72 3.34 2.41
N ALA A 100 -15.53 3.23 2.99
CA ALA A 100 -15.13 2.04 3.74
C ALA A 100 -15.99 1.82 5.00
N GLU A 101 -16.29 2.88 5.76
CA GLU A 101 -17.22 2.78 6.90
C GLU A 101 -18.64 2.41 6.48
N GLU A 102 -19.10 2.92 5.33
CA GLU A 102 -20.43 2.60 4.80
C GLU A 102 -20.50 1.15 4.27
N TYR A 103 -19.42 0.67 3.66
CA TYR A 103 -19.28 -0.72 3.26
C TYR A 103 -19.32 -1.65 4.49
N ASP A 104 -18.58 -1.34 5.56
CA ASP A 104 -18.58 -2.12 6.81
C ASP A 104 -19.99 -2.16 7.44
N ARG A 105 -20.70 -1.01 7.46
CA ARG A 105 -22.08 -0.95 7.96
C ARG A 105 -23.07 -1.77 7.14
N SER A 106 -22.85 -1.90 5.83
CA SER A 106 -23.69 -2.69 4.93
C SER A 106 -23.28 -4.17 4.85
N HIS A 107 -22.07 -4.53 5.31
CA HIS A 107 -21.53 -5.89 5.29
C HIS A 107 -20.99 -6.34 6.68
N PRO A 108 -21.82 -6.33 7.75
CA PRO A 108 -21.35 -6.51 9.13
C PRO A 108 -20.84 -7.92 9.49
N ASN A 109 -20.89 -8.90 8.57
CA ASN A 109 -20.59 -10.31 8.82
C ASN A 109 -19.70 -10.96 7.73
N GLN A 110 -18.91 -10.17 7.00
CA GLN A 110 -17.90 -10.70 6.06
C GLN A 110 -16.51 -10.76 6.68
#